data_AF-A0A9Q3J3P4-F1
#
_entry.id   AF-A0A9Q3J3P4-F1
#
_cell.length_a   1.000
_cell.length_b   1.000
_cell.length_c   1.000
_cell.angle_alpha   90.00
_cell.angle_beta   90.00
_cell.angle_gamma   90.00
#
_symmetry.space_group_name_H-M   'P 1'
#
loop_
_entity.id
_entity.type
_entity.pdbx_description
1 polymer ?
#
loop_
_entity_poly.entity_id
_entity_poly.type
_entity_poly.pdbx_seq_one_letter_code
_entity_poly.pdbx_strand_id
1 'polypeptide(L)'
;MGQALLKEVPKLKEWPQFSGEGEYDHMKFIRGIDIIEGDFELPDIVVTARFLTLFTRSVHRWYIKLRHRHGHQSWTWWKTQIINKWGNDAWIFKVETPFESDKLNSDKDKPSRWFFQQKDRLIALYPDMSEFMIHRKILRQCVGDLENALKSRTIEKSSAEDIINILEEVTTRTRIGYSRVNLKTRFNTP
;
A
#
# COMPACT_ATOMS: atom_id res chain seq x y z
N MET A 1 -25.14 -28.88 5.20
CA MET A 1 -23.67 -28.64 5.09
C MET A 1 -23.23 -27.29 5.71
N GLY A 2 -23.90 -26.74 6.73
CA GLY A 2 -23.72 -25.32 7.12
C GLY A 2 -22.83 -25.00 8.34
N GLN A 3 -22.40 -25.98 9.13
CA GLN A 3 -21.66 -25.72 10.39
C GLN A 3 -20.15 -26.03 10.32
N ALA A 4 -19.70 -26.79 9.32
CA ALA A 4 -18.29 -27.17 9.20
C ALA A 4 -17.41 -26.02 8.64
N LEU A 5 -17.92 -25.26 7.67
CA LEU A 5 -17.17 -24.18 7.00
C LEU A 5 -16.87 -22.98 7.92
N LEU A 6 -17.73 -22.68 8.89
CA LEU A 6 -17.52 -21.55 9.82
C LEU A 6 -16.37 -21.76 10.80
N LYS A 7 -15.93 -23.01 11.04
CA LYS A 7 -14.80 -23.30 11.94
C LYS A 7 -13.44 -22.99 11.30
N GLU A 8 -13.39 -22.92 9.97
CA GLU A 8 -12.16 -22.64 9.20
C GLU A 8 -11.98 -21.15 8.92
N VAL A 9 -13.05 -20.35 9.05
CA VAL A 9 -12.98 -18.90 8.83
C VAL A 9 -12.03 -18.26 9.86
N PRO A 10 -11.12 -17.36 9.44
CA PRO A 10 -10.17 -16.72 10.34
C PRO A 10 -10.89 -16.00 11.49
N LYS A 11 -10.25 -16.00 12.65
CA LYS A 11 -10.76 -15.32 13.85
C LYS A 11 -10.78 -13.82 13.57
N LEU A 12 -11.71 -13.09 14.21
CA LEU A 12 -11.84 -11.64 14.02
C LEU A 12 -10.53 -10.84 14.20
N LYS A 13 -9.63 -11.30 15.06
CA LYS A 13 -8.31 -10.68 15.29
C LYS A 13 -7.35 -10.78 14.09
N GLU A 14 -7.58 -11.72 13.18
CA GLU A 14 -6.78 -11.95 11.97
C GLU A 14 -7.31 -11.14 10.79
N TRP A 15 -8.49 -10.52 10.92
CA TRP A 15 -9.08 -9.68 9.89
C TRP A 15 -8.48 -8.27 9.96
N PRO A 16 -8.39 -7.56 8.82
CA PRO A 16 -7.90 -6.20 8.83
C PRO A 16 -8.83 -5.28 9.63
N GLN A 17 -8.26 -4.30 10.32
CA GLN A 17 -9.02 -3.24 11.00
C GLN A 17 -8.87 -1.92 10.26
N PHE A 18 -9.89 -1.06 10.36
CA PHE A 18 -9.88 0.23 9.71
C PHE A 18 -10.41 1.35 10.61
N SER A 19 -9.58 2.36 10.84
CA SER A 19 -9.85 3.49 11.74
C SER A 19 -10.17 4.81 11.02
N GLY A 20 -9.77 4.92 9.75
CA GLY A 20 -9.90 6.14 8.94
C GLY A 20 -9.13 7.36 9.50
N GLU A 21 -8.16 7.12 10.37
CA GLU A 21 -7.34 8.14 11.05
C GLU A 21 -5.85 7.92 10.72
N GLY A 22 -5.06 9.00 10.63
CA GLY A 22 -3.63 8.95 10.30
C GLY A 22 -3.34 8.72 8.82
N GLU A 23 -2.17 8.15 8.51
CA GLU A 23 -1.84 7.61 7.18
C GLU A 23 -2.58 6.28 6.97
N TYR A 24 -3.86 6.38 6.62
CA TYR A 24 -4.68 5.21 6.38
C TYR A 24 -4.69 4.82 4.89
N ASP A 25 -4.84 3.52 4.64
CA ASP A 25 -5.10 2.95 3.32
C ASP A 25 -6.41 2.14 3.39
N HIS A 26 -7.49 2.75 2.91
CA HIS A 26 -8.81 2.13 2.87
C HIS A 26 -8.89 1.03 1.80
N MET A 27 -8.06 1.11 0.76
CA MET A 27 -7.98 0.09 -0.30
C MET A 27 -7.30 -1.17 0.21
N LYS A 28 -6.27 -1.05 1.08
CA LYS A 28 -5.66 -2.20 1.76
C LYS A 28 -6.66 -2.92 2.67
N PHE A 29 -7.50 -2.18 3.39
CA PHE A 29 -8.59 -2.79 4.15
C PHE A 29 -9.55 -3.56 3.23
N ILE A 30 -10.03 -2.92 2.15
CA ILE A 30 -10.95 -3.54 1.18
C ILE A 30 -10.35 -4.82 0.60
N ARG A 31 -9.11 -4.77 0.10
CA ARG A 31 -8.41 -5.94 -0.44
C ARG A 31 -8.27 -7.07 0.57
N GLY A 32 -7.95 -6.74 1.83
CA GLY A 32 -7.85 -7.74 2.90
C GLY A 32 -9.18 -8.43 3.18
N ILE A 33 -10.30 -7.70 3.08
CA ILE A 33 -11.64 -8.30 3.18
C ILE A 33 -11.96 -9.12 1.93
N ASP A 34 -11.68 -8.63 0.72
CA ASP A 34 -11.92 -9.34 -0.54
C ASP A 34 -11.18 -10.70 -0.58
N ILE A 35 -9.93 -10.77 -0.09
CA ILE A 35 -9.18 -12.03 0.02
C ILE A 35 -9.90 -13.02 0.95
N ILE A 36 -10.30 -12.59 2.15
CA ILE A 36 -10.95 -13.47 3.11
C ILE A 36 -12.36 -13.87 2.64
N GLU A 37 -13.08 -12.97 2.00
CA GLU A 37 -14.40 -13.27 1.43
C GLU A 37 -14.28 -14.29 0.29
N GLY A 38 -13.32 -14.14 -0.62
CA GLY A 38 -13.07 -15.06 -1.72
C GLY A 38 -12.54 -16.43 -1.29
N ASP A 39 -11.52 -16.46 -0.41
CA ASP A 39 -10.89 -17.72 0.03
C ASP A 39 -11.84 -18.64 0.79
N PHE A 40 -12.84 -18.06 1.48
CA PHE A 40 -13.79 -18.80 2.31
C PHE A 40 -15.23 -18.74 1.77
N GLU A 41 -15.44 -18.19 0.57
CA GLU A 41 -16.75 -17.99 -0.07
C GLU A 41 -17.81 -17.42 0.88
N LEU A 42 -17.43 -16.37 1.62
CA LEU A 42 -18.26 -15.89 2.73
C LEU A 42 -19.48 -15.11 2.22
N PRO A 43 -20.68 -15.44 2.72
CA PRO A 43 -21.85 -14.62 2.44
C PRO A 43 -21.67 -13.19 2.97
N ASP A 44 -22.16 -12.19 2.22
CA ASP A 44 -22.13 -10.77 2.58
C ASP A 44 -22.59 -10.47 4.02
N ILE A 45 -23.58 -11.23 4.51
CA ILE A 45 -24.08 -11.06 5.87
C ILE A 45 -23.01 -11.40 6.92
N VAL A 46 -22.15 -12.40 6.65
CA VAL A 46 -21.06 -12.79 7.54
C VAL A 46 -19.97 -11.72 7.54
N VAL A 47 -19.58 -11.22 6.36
CA VAL A 47 -18.59 -10.14 6.24
C VAL A 47 -19.09 -8.87 6.94
N THR A 48 -20.31 -8.42 6.61
CA THR A 48 -20.83 -7.14 7.09
C THR A 48 -21.23 -7.16 8.57
N ALA A 49 -21.54 -8.32 9.15
CA ALA A 49 -21.74 -8.46 10.59
C ALA A 49 -20.45 -8.21 11.39
N ARG A 50 -19.28 -8.51 10.81
CA ARG A 50 -17.98 -8.31 11.46
C ARG A 50 -17.56 -6.84 11.51
N PHE A 51 -18.15 -5.96 10.68
CA PHE A 51 -17.82 -4.53 10.63
C PHE A 51 -17.95 -3.79 11.94
N LEU A 52 -18.85 -4.23 12.83
CA LEU A 52 -18.96 -3.68 14.18
C LEU A 52 -17.64 -3.81 14.97
N THR A 53 -16.84 -4.85 14.70
CA THR A 53 -15.53 -5.07 15.33
C THR A 53 -14.37 -4.54 14.48
N LEU A 54 -14.44 -4.68 13.16
CA LEU A 54 -13.34 -4.32 12.25
C LEU A 54 -13.19 -2.81 12.07
N PHE A 55 -14.30 -2.08 12.13
CA PHE A 55 -14.25 -0.63 12.12
C PHE A 55 -13.98 -0.10 13.51
N THR A 56 -13.00 0.78 13.60
CA THR A 56 -12.60 1.40 14.86
C THR A 56 -12.73 2.91 14.76
N ARG A 57 -12.79 3.57 15.92
CA ARG A 57 -12.73 5.05 16.03
C ARG A 57 -13.73 5.80 15.15
N SER A 58 -13.27 6.72 14.30
CA SER A 58 -14.12 7.55 13.43
C SER A 58 -14.97 6.71 12.45
N VAL A 59 -14.39 5.64 11.88
CA VAL A 59 -15.09 4.75 10.95
C VAL A 59 -16.21 4.00 11.66
N HIS A 60 -15.99 3.53 12.89
CA HIS A 60 -17.02 2.83 13.66
C HIS A 60 -18.29 3.69 13.85
N ARG A 61 -18.10 4.96 14.22
CA ARG A 61 -19.21 5.91 14.39
C ARG A 61 -19.95 6.17 13.08
N TRP A 62 -19.21 6.33 11.98
CA TRP A 62 -19.79 6.46 10.65
C TRP A 62 -20.60 5.22 10.24
N TYR A 63 -20.04 4.04 10.47
CA TYR A 63 -20.66 2.76 10.14
C TYR A 63 -22.00 2.58 10.84
N ILE A 64 -22.06 2.77 12.16
CA ILE A 64 -23.31 2.63 12.93
C ILE A 64 -24.40 3.54 12.36
N LYS A 65 -24.07 4.81 12.10
CA LYS A 65 -25.01 5.78 11.53
C LYS A 65 -25.52 5.34 10.17
N LEU A 66 -24.64 4.85 9.31
CA LEU A 66 -24.99 4.46 7.95
C LEU A 66 -25.77 3.14 7.91
N ARG A 67 -25.37 2.16 8.73
CA ARG A 67 -26.07 0.88 8.92
C ARG A 67 -27.49 1.08 9.45
N HIS A 68 -27.69 2.00 10.40
CA HIS A 68 -29.02 2.33 10.91
C HIS A 68 -29.92 2.93 9.83
N ARG A 69 -29.37 3.77 8.95
CA ARG A 69 -30.13 4.43 7.87
C ARG A 69 -30.47 3.51 6.70
N HIS A 70 -29.53 2.65 6.29
CA HIS A 70 -29.65 1.85 5.05
C HIS A 70 -29.88 0.36 5.30
N GLY A 71 -29.90 -0.08 6.56
CA GLY A 71 -30.12 -1.48 6.92
C GLY A 71 -29.01 -2.41 6.43
N HIS A 72 -29.40 -3.66 6.16
CA HIS A 72 -28.49 -4.68 5.63
C HIS A 72 -28.15 -4.37 4.17
N GLN A 73 -26.86 -4.36 3.85
CA GLN A 73 -26.34 -4.02 2.53
C GLN A 73 -25.21 -4.97 2.16
N SER A 74 -24.97 -5.16 0.86
CA SER A 74 -23.94 -6.04 0.32
C SER A 74 -22.52 -5.54 0.59
N TRP A 75 -21.53 -6.44 0.52
CA TRP A 75 -20.13 -6.03 0.62
C TRP A 75 -19.76 -5.03 -0.48
N THR A 76 -20.20 -5.27 -1.72
CA THR A 76 -20.03 -4.35 -2.84
C THR A 76 -20.55 -2.94 -2.54
N TRP A 77 -21.73 -2.83 -1.93
CA TRP A 77 -22.27 -1.52 -1.55
C TRP A 77 -21.36 -0.83 -0.52
N TRP A 78 -20.89 -1.56 0.49
CA TRP A 78 -19.98 -1.01 1.50
C TRP A 78 -18.63 -0.59 0.92
N LYS A 79 -18.07 -1.32 -0.05
CA LYS A 79 -16.86 -0.90 -0.78
C LYS A 79 -17.05 0.49 -1.39
N THR A 80 -18.16 0.71 -2.10
CA THR A 80 -18.49 2.03 -2.66
C THR A 80 -18.58 3.11 -1.59
N GLN A 81 -19.22 2.83 -0.46
CA GLN A 81 -19.34 3.83 0.62
C GLN A 81 -18.00 4.16 1.27
N ILE A 82 -17.13 3.16 1.45
CA ILE A 82 -15.79 3.35 2.01
C ILE A 82 -14.94 4.20 1.06
N ILE A 83 -14.91 3.85 -0.22
CA ILE A 83 -14.17 4.59 -1.25
C ILE A 83 -14.66 6.02 -1.33
N ASN A 84 -15.98 6.25 -1.41
CA ASN A 84 -16.53 7.60 -1.50
C ASN A 84 -16.22 8.45 -0.26
N LYS A 85 -16.19 7.85 0.93
CA LYS A 85 -15.97 8.59 2.18
C LYS A 85 -14.48 8.88 2.44
N TRP A 86 -13.60 7.91 2.19
CA TRP A 86 -12.19 7.96 2.58
C TRP A 86 -11.21 8.09 1.42
N GLY A 87 -11.64 7.85 0.18
CA GLY A 87 -10.91 8.12 -1.06
C GLY A 87 -11.26 9.48 -1.68
N ASN A 88 -11.48 10.50 -0.85
CA ASN A 88 -11.78 11.86 -1.31
C ASN A 88 -10.49 12.62 -1.73
N ASP A 89 -10.65 13.75 -2.42
CA ASP A 89 -9.54 14.56 -2.94
C ASP A 89 -8.50 14.94 -1.90
N ALA A 90 -8.92 15.23 -0.66
CA ALA A 90 -8.02 15.57 0.42
C ALA A 90 -7.14 14.37 0.84
N TRP A 91 -7.68 13.14 0.76
CA TRP A 91 -6.88 11.93 0.95
C TRP A 91 -5.96 11.66 -0.23
N ILE A 92 -6.44 11.83 -1.46
CA ILE A 92 -5.62 11.69 -2.68
C ILE A 92 -4.39 12.58 -2.56
N PHE A 93 -4.57 13.86 -2.25
CA PHE A 93 -3.48 14.81 -2.07
C PHE A 93 -2.50 14.39 -0.97
N LYS A 94 -3.00 13.83 0.15
CA LYS A 94 -2.16 13.34 1.26
C LYS A 94 -1.32 12.13 0.90
N VAL A 95 -1.72 11.32 -0.08
CA VAL A 95 -0.96 10.14 -0.53
C VAL A 95 -0.05 10.50 -1.71
N GLU A 96 -0.54 11.32 -2.64
CA GLU A 96 0.16 11.73 -3.85
C GLU A 96 1.32 12.68 -3.54
N THR A 97 1.11 13.68 -2.68
CA THR A 97 2.16 14.68 -2.36
C THR A 97 3.42 14.02 -1.78
N PRO A 98 3.33 13.11 -0.79
CA PRO A 98 4.50 12.35 -0.36
C PRO A 98 5.11 11.52 -1.47
N PHE A 99 4.31 10.82 -2.29
CA PHE A 99 4.87 10.04 -3.40
C PHE A 99 5.67 10.90 -4.40
N GLU A 100 5.20 12.10 -4.73
CA GLU A 100 5.86 12.98 -5.71
C GLU A 100 7.15 13.61 -5.18
N SER A 101 7.17 13.95 -3.89
CA SER A 101 8.29 14.64 -3.24
C SER A 101 9.36 13.69 -2.68
N ASP A 102 9.01 12.44 -2.43
CA ASP A 102 9.88 11.44 -1.82
C ASP A 102 10.80 10.78 -2.87
N LYS A 103 12.00 11.35 -3.01
CA LYS A 103 13.08 10.81 -3.85
C LYS A 103 13.97 9.92 -3.00
N LEU A 104 14.39 8.77 -3.54
CA LEU A 104 15.29 7.87 -2.84
C LEU A 104 16.61 8.57 -2.52
N ASN A 105 16.99 8.54 -1.24
CA ASN A 105 18.27 9.01 -0.75
C ASN A 105 19.13 7.82 -0.29
N SER A 106 20.14 7.46 -1.08
CA SER A 106 21.02 6.32 -0.80
C SER A 106 21.80 6.43 0.51
N ASP A 107 21.94 7.64 1.10
CA ASP A 107 22.59 7.83 2.40
C ASP A 107 21.70 7.47 3.60
N LYS A 108 20.38 7.57 3.44
CA LYS A 108 19.41 7.55 4.56
C LYS A 108 18.39 6.43 4.45
N ASP A 109 18.00 6.09 3.24
CA ASP A 109 16.89 5.20 2.99
C ASP A 109 17.38 3.76 2.85
N LYS A 110 16.62 2.84 3.43
CA LYS A 110 16.75 1.42 3.11
C LYS A 110 15.98 1.15 1.82
N PRO A 111 16.64 0.73 0.72
CA PRO A 111 16.02 0.55 -0.60
C PRO A 111 14.70 -0.23 -0.58
N SER A 112 14.69 -1.40 0.05
CA SER A 112 13.50 -2.24 0.20
C SER A 112 12.34 -1.53 0.90
N ARG A 113 12.61 -0.88 2.05
CA ARG A 113 11.57 -0.16 2.81
C ARG A 113 10.98 0.98 2.00
N TRP A 114 11.84 1.78 1.38
CA TRP A 114 11.40 2.93 0.57
C TRP A 114 10.59 2.47 -0.65
N PHE A 115 11.07 1.43 -1.35
CA PHE A 115 10.39 0.90 -2.54
C PHE A 115 8.98 0.40 -2.21
N PHE A 116 8.83 -0.42 -1.17
CA PHE A 116 7.51 -0.92 -0.76
C PHE A 116 6.59 0.21 -0.29
N GLN A 117 7.12 1.25 0.37
CA GLN A 117 6.31 2.41 0.74
C GLN A 117 5.78 3.17 -0.50
N GLN A 118 6.59 3.36 -1.54
CA GLN A 118 6.11 3.96 -2.79
C GLN A 118 5.10 3.05 -3.52
N LYS A 119 5.34 1.73 -3.51
CA LYS A 119 4.42 0.73 -4.07
C LYS A 119 3.06 0.77 -3.37
N ASP A 120 3.03 0.81 -2.04
CA ASP A 120 1.81 0.92 -1.24
C ASP A 120 1.02 2.19 -1.58
N ARG A 121 1.69 3.36 -1.68
CA ARG A 121 1.04 4.62 -2.07
C ARG A 121 0.39 4.54 -3.46
N LEU A 122 1.09 3.98 -4.44
CA LEU A 122 0.57 3.86 -5.80
C LEU A 122 -0.58 2.86 -5.92
N ILE A 123 -0.50 1.72 -5.24
CA ILE A 123 -1.58 0.72 -5.21
C ILE A 123 -2.82 1.26 -4.49
N ALA A 124 -2.64 2.13 -3.49
CA ALA A 124 -3.77 2.80 -2.85
C ALA A 124 -4.46 3.80 -3.79
N LEU A 125 -3.67 4.61 -4.53
CA LEU A 125 -4.19 5.62 -5.45
C LEU A 125 -4.77 5.03 -6.74
N TYR A 126 -4.15 3.98 -7.27
CA TYR A 126 -4.46 3.40 -8.57
C TYR A 126 -4.50 1.87 -8.47
N PRO A 127 -5.57 1.30 -7.88
CA PRO A 127 -5.67 -0.14 -7.63
C PRO A 127 -5.62 -0.99 -8.92
N ASP A 128 -6.08 -0.44 -10.04
CA ASP A 128 -6.12 -1.13 -11.34
C ASP A 128 -4.85 -0.90 -12.18
N MET A 129 -3.84 -0.22 -11.64
CA MET A 129 -2.59 0.03 -12.34
C MET A 129 -1.76 -1.26 -12.45
N SER A 130 -1.25 -1.55 -13.64
CA SER A 130 -0.38 -2.71 -13.84
C SER A 130 0.89 -2.61 -13.00
N GLU A 131 1.40 -3.76 -12.56
CA GLU A 131 2.63 -3.83 -11.78
C GLU A 131 3.82 -3.17 -12.50
N PHE A 132 3.93 -3.37 -13.81
CA PHE A 132 4.93 -2.71 -14.64
C PHE A 132 4.82 -1.16 -14.58
N MET A 133 3.60 -0.61 -14.66
CA MET A 133 3.39 0.84 -14.56
C MET A 133 3.72 1.37 -13.16
N ILE A 134 3.38 0.61 -12.11
CA ILE A 134 3.75 0.93 -10.73
C ILE A 134 5.28 0.99 -10.61
N HIS A 135 5.98 -0.05 -11.03
CA HIS A 135 7.44 -0.13 -11.01
C HIS A 135 8.07 1.04 -11.79
N ARG A 136 7.57 1.32 -12.99
CA ARG A 136 8.03 2.45 -13.82
C ARG A 136 7.85 3.80 -13.12
N LYS A 137 6.74 4.02 -12.43
CA LYS A 137 6.50 5.25 -11.66
C LYS A 137 7.45 5.38 -10.46
N ILE A 138 7.72 4.29 -9.74
CA ILE A 138 8.67 4.29 -8.62
C ILE A 138 10.09 4.57 -9.11
N LEU A 139 10.52 3.94 -10.21
CA LEU A 139 11.86 4.14 -10.77
C LEU A 139 12.10 5.60 -11.20
N ARG A 140 11.07 6.33 -11.65
CA ARG A 140 11.16 7.77 -11.93
C ARG A 140 11.39 8.64 -10.69
N GLN A 141 11.12 8.11 -9.49
CA GLN A 141 11.46 8.79 -8.23
C GLN A 141 12.93 8.62 -7.85
N CYS A 142 13.65 7.69 -8.49
CA CYS A 142 15.11 7.68 -8.46
C CYS A 142 15.60 8.76 -9.43
N VAL A 143 16.31 9.78 -8.95
CA VAL A 143 16.71 10.93 -9.78
C VAL A 143 18.15 10.79 -10.30
N GLY A 144 18.41 11.39 -11.47
CA GLY A 144 19.75 11.50 -12.04
C GLY A 144 20.34 10.16 -12.47
N ASP A 145 21.62 9.95 -12.16
CA ASP A 145 22.37 8.76 -12.58
C ASP A 145 21.78 7.45 -12.05
N LEU A 146 21.05 7.52 -10.93
CA LEU A 146 20.39 6.35 -10.35
C LEU A 146 19.23 5.87 -11.23
N GLU A 147 18.45 6.79 -11.82
CA GLU A 147 17.38 6.44 -12.75
C GLU A 147 17.91 5.63 -13.94
N ASN A 148 19.00 6.12 -14.52
CA ASN A 148 19.64 5.51 -15.69
C ASN A 148 20.24 4.15 -15.36
N ALA A 149 20.92 4.05 -14.21
CA ALA A 149 21.51 2.81 -13.74
C ALA A 149 20.46 1.71 -13.48
N LEU A 150 19.29 2.08 -12.97
CA LEU A 150 18.20 1.14 -12.75
C LEU A 150 17.56 0.72 -14.07
N LYS A 151 17.18 1.68 -14.93
CA LYS A 151 16.55 1.39 -16.22
C LYS A 151 17.38 0.47 -17.11
N SER A 152 18.71 0.58 -17.07
CA SER A 152 19.58 -0.28 -17.88
C SER A 152 19.68 -1.72 -17.37
N ARG A 153 19.20 -2.00 -16.15
CA ARG A 153 19.31 -3.29 -15.46
C ARG A 153 17.95 -3.95 -15.20
N THR A 154 16.88 -3.16 -15.18
CA THR A 154 15.50 -3.64 -15.03
C THR A 154 14.85 -3.92 -16.38
N ILE A 155 14.09 -5.01 -16.48
CA ILE A 155 13.25 -5.33 -17.63
C ILE A 155 11.77 -5.20 -17.27
N GLU A 156 10.88 -5.21 -18.27
CA GLU A 156 9.43 -5.07 -18.06
C GLU A 156 8.85 -6.10 -17.09
N LYS A 157 9.40 -7.32 -17.09
CA LYS A 157 8.98 -8.43 -16.23
C LYS A 157 9.69 -8.48 -14.87
N SER A 158 10.52 -7.50 -14.54
CA SER A 158 11.22 -7.49 -13.25
C SER A 158 10.22 -7.40 -12.09
N SER A 159 10.36 -8.32 -11.15
CA SER A 159 9.62 -8.31 -9.89
C SER A 159 10.05 -7.15 -8.99
N ALA A 160 9.28 -6.90 -7.92
CA ALA A 160 9.68 -5.91 -6.91
C ALA A 160 11.02 -6.30 -6.27
N GLU A 161 11.22 -7.59 -6.01
CA GLU A 161 12.43 -8.17 -5.44
C GLU A 161 13.63 -7.99 -6.38
N ASP A 162 13.46 -8.22 -7.69
CA ASP A 162 14.53 -7.99 -8.68
C ASP A 162 14.97 -6.52 -8.67
N ILE A 163 14.00 -5.60 -8.68
CA ILE A 163 14.27 -4.16 -8.68
C ILE A 163 14.97 -3.74 -7.39
N ILE A 164 14.52 -4.24 -6.24
CA ILE A 164 15.13 -3.97 -4.94
C ILE A 164 16.56 -4.49 -4.89
N ASN A 165 16.82 -5.72 -5.36
CA ASN A 165 18.16 -6.30 -5.40
C ASN A 165 19.10 -5.45 -6.27
N ILE A 166 18.64 -5.00 -7.44
CA ILE A 166 19.40 -4.09 -8.29
C ILE A 166 19.64 -2.74 -7.59
N LEU A 167 18.63 -2.21 -6.89
CA LEU A 167 18.74 -0.95 -6.15
C LEU A 167 19.78 -1.04 -5.04
N GLU A 168 19.75 -2.12 -4.26
CA GLU A 168 20.74 -2.44 -3.23
C GLU A 168 22.13 -2.64 -3.85
N GLU A 169 22.23 -3.36 -4.97
CA GLU A 169 23.52 -3.54 -5.66
C GLU A 169 24.11 -2.20 -6.13
N VAL A 170 23.32 -1.36 -6.80
CA VAL A 170 23.78 -0.07 -7.33
C VAL A 170 24.18 0.84 -6.17
N THR A 171 23.36 0.94 -5.12
CA THR A 171 23.65 1.82 -3.97
C THR A 171 24.77 1.30 -3.07
N THR A 172 25.08 0.00 -3.07
CA THR A 172 26.18 -0.55 -2.25
C THR A 172 27.51 -0.59 -3.00
N ARG A 173 27.48 -1.01 -4.28
CA ARG A 173 28.69 -1.23 -5.10
C ARG A 173 29.10 -0.01 -5.89
N THR A 174 28.22 0.98 -6.03
CA THR A 174 28.52 2.24 -6.71
C THR A 174 28.27 3.43 -5.80
N ARG A 175 28.86 4.58 -6.14
CA ARG A 175 28.61 5.85 -5.45
C ARG A 175 27.41 6.61 -6.03
N ILE A 176 26.62 5.96 -6.88
CA ILE A 176 25.47 6.54 -7.56
C ILE A 176 24.33 6.72 -6.54
N GLY A 177 23.74 7.91 -6.49
CA GLY A 177 22.66 8.27 -5.57
C GLY A 177 23.09 8.79 -4.20
N TYR A 178 24.39 8.88 -3.90
CA TYR A 178 24.90 9.50 -2.67
C TYR A 178 25.02 11.02 -2.80
N SER A 179 24.76 11.73 -1.70
CA SER A 179 24.92 13.19 -1.63
C SER A 179 26.39 13.58 -1.80
N ARG A 180 26.69 14.61 -2.62
CA ARG A 180 28.07 15.08 -2.86
C ARG A 180 28.85 15.48 -1.59
N VAL A 181 28.15 15.83 -0.51
CA VAL A 181 28.74 16.20 0.78
C VAL A 181 29.41 15.00 1.47
N ASN A 182 28.84 13.79 1.36
CA ASN A 182 29.38 12.58 2.00
C ASN A 182 30.51 11.91 1.21
N LEU A 183 30.70 12.28 -0.06
CA LEU A 183 31.83 11.78 -0.85
C LEU A 183 33.18 12.24 -0.29
N LYS A 184 33.24 13.38 0.41
CA LYS A 184 34.48 13.90 1.01
C LYS A 184 34.88 13.18 2.30
N THR A 185 33.92 12.67 3.07
CA THR A 185 34.17 12.07 4.39
C THR A 185 34.79 10.67 4.32
N ARG A 186 34.55 9.92 3.24
CA ARG A 186 35.16 8.57 3.02
C ARG A 186 36.53 8.59 2.34
N PHE A 187 36.99 9.74 1.86
CA PHE A 187 38.35 9.89 1.32
C PHE A 187 39.34 10.49 2.33
N ASN A 188 38.86 10.91 3.49
CA ASN A 188 39.68 11.37 4.60
C ASN A 188 39.64 10.32 5.72
N THR A 189 40.29 9.20 5.49
CA THR A 189 40.85 8.38 6.58
C THR A 189 42.32 8.11 6.23
N PRO A 190 43.25 8.38 7.16
CA PRO A 190 44.69 8.21 6.94
C PRO A 190 45.09 6.77 6.66
#